data_AF-A0A533WC50-F1
#
_entry.id   AF-A0A533WC50-F1
#
_cell.length_a   1.000
_cell.length_b   1.000
_cell.length_c   1.000
_cell.angle_alpha   90.00
_cell.angle_beta   90.00
_cell.angle_gamma   90.00
#
_symmetry.space_group_name_H-M   'P 1'
#
loop_
_entity.id
_entity.type
_entity.pdbx_description
1 polymer ?
#
loop_
_entity_poly.entity_id
_entity_poly.type
_entity_poly.pdbx_seq_one_letter_code
_entity_poly.pdbx_strand_id
1 'polypeptide(L)'
;MIRLPTPRAVKDKFYSLQGLYTDQDESSWVTLWRLFKASLYHTALHAAYSDFGRYAVWAKGKDLTLATYSVSLVEDLHVTAQAAKRWPGILPDIAHANYISGLRATDPAAVGRGSLRDAASLLLAVWGIGRRAKDSSEEERKREAFASKLRSTVNAAVNMKADERKDLLLSATHEVYFQVAGGGRLSEIPFLPHTEAHGETSLFDSKLVERPDDAALLDSAYQTLGLTRGAGEQKLMKQEATDAYLDMQTNNDRLSMMKSAYESLAATTRLEGVEIPQGDYGMFLRVKSALSGPISNVKNQLRQVRNVLDETGGHEGGQLDLPEAMQVVASKARRSDVFVRLENVHKEEAWAIMIDASKSISSFSHEVKGIATCLGEVANDL
;
A
#
# COMPACT_ATOMS: atom_id res chain seq x y z
N MET A 1 -5.02 -2.36 -11.15
CA MET A 1 -5.33 -1.71 -9.85
C MET A 1 -4.55 -2.48 -8.81
N ILE A 2 -3.52 -1.90 -8.20
CA ILE A 2 -2.75 -2.60 -7.17
C ILE A 2 -3.49 -2.39 -5.85
N ARG A 3 -3.98 -3.48 -5.25
CA ARG A 3 -4.65 -3.45 -3.94
C ARG A 3 -3.63 -3.81 -2.88
N LEU A 4 -3.35 -2.86 -2.00
CA LEU A 4 -2.57 -3.14 -0.79
C LEU A 4 -3.42 -4.02 0.14
N PRO A 5 -2.88 -5.13 0.64
CA PRO A 5 -3.57 -5.91 1.64
C PRO A 5 -3.59 -5.10 2.94
N THR A 6 -4.78 -4.72 3.39
CA THR A 6 -4.98 -4.10 4.70
C THR A 6 -5.28 -5.20 5.73
N PRO A 7 -4.72 -5.13 6.94
CA PRO A 7 -5.14 -6.02 8.02
C PRO A 7 -6.65 -5.96 8.22
N ARG A 8 -7.30 -7.10 8.41
CA ARG A 8 -8.75 -7.20 8.68
C ARG A 8 -8.97 -7.91 10.01
N ALA A 9 -9.77 -7.33 10.89
CA ALA A 9 -10.26 -8.02 12.08
C ALA A 9 -11.15 -9.19 11.67
N VAL A 10 -10.97 -10.34 12.30
CA VAL A 10 -11.74 -11.57 12.08
C VAL A 10 -12.28 -12.05 13.43
N LYS A 11 -13.62 -12.12 13.53
CA LYS A 11 -14.37 -12.66 14.69
C LYS A 11 -13.95 -12.04 16.05
N ASP A 12 -13.61 -10.76 16.05
CA ASP A 12 -13.22 -9.96 17.23
C ASP A 12 -12.03 -10.49 18.05
N LYS A 13 -11.29 -11.49 17.55
CA LYS A 13 -10.18 -12.14 18.27
C LYS A 13 -8.88 -12.21 17.50
N PHE A 14 -8.94 -12.13 16.17
CA PHE A 14 -7.77 -12.28 15.32
C PHE A 14 -7.69 -11.16 14.30
N TYR A 15 -6.49 -10.88 13.84
CA TYR A 15 -6.28 -10.10 12.62
C TYR A 15 -5.85 -11.02 11.50
N SER A 16 -6.29 -10.70 10.28
CA SER A 16 -5.88 -11.39 9.06
C SER A 16 -5.17 -10.46 8.09
N LEU A 17 -4.03 -10.88 7.57
CA LEU A 17 -3.29 -10.19 6.51
C LEU A 17 -2.61 -11.26 5.64
N GLN A 18 -2.85 -11.26 4.33
CA GLN A 18 -2.22 -12.22 3.40
C GLN A 18 -2.43 -13.70 3.76
N GLY A 19 -3.60 -14.02 4.31
CA GLY A 19 -3.94 -15.37 4.80
C GLY A 19 -3.21 -15.78 6.09
N LEU A 20 -2.38 -14.90 6.66
CA LEU A 20 -1.88 -15.03 8.02
C LEU A 20 -2.98 -14.57 8.96
N TYR A 21 -3.27 -15.37 9.98
CA TYR A 21 -4.03 -14.94 11.15
C TYR A 21 -3.04 -14.67 12.29
N THR A 22 -3.30 -13.69 13.13
CA THR A 22 -2.51 -13.45 14.35
C THR A 22 -3.41 -13.06 15.52
N ASP A 23 -2.94 -13.28 16.73
CA ASP A 23 -3.57 -12.80 17.95
C ASP A 23 -3.54 -11.26 18.02
N GLN A 24 -4.24 -10.69 19.02
CA GLN A 24 -4.23 -9.26 19.32
C GLN A 24 -3.20 -8.92 20.41
N ASP A 25 -2.01 -9.50 20.34
CA ASP A 25 -0.89 -9.15 21.23
C ASP A 25 0.15 -8.27 20.51
N GLU A 26 0.99 -7.58 21.28
CA GLU A 26 2.00 -6.67 20.72
C GLU A 26 2.96 -7.37 19.75
N SER A 27 3.29 -8.64 19.99
CA SER A 27 4.19 -9.41 19.13
C SER A 27 3.58 -9.68 17.74
N SER A 28 2.27 -9.92 17.74
CA SER A 28 1.45 -10.11 16.56
C SER A 28 1.31 -8.81 15.77
N TRP A 29 1.11 -7.67 16.45
CA TRP A 29 1.05 -6.36 15.81
C TRP A 29 2.35 -6.03 15.07
N VAL A 30 3.51 -6.30 15.69
CA VAL A 30 4.81 -6.12 15.02
C VAL A 30 4.91 -6.96 13.75
N THR A 31 4.50 -8.22 13.82
CA THR A 31 4.55 -9.13 12.66
C THR A 31 3.66 -8.62 11.52
N LEU A 32 2.41 -8.25 11.83
CA LEU A 32 1.47 -7.69 10.85
C LEU A 32 1.98 -6.39 10.24
N TRP A 33 2.52 -5.49 11.06
CA TRP A 33 3.02 -4.21 10.61
C TRP A 33 4.22 -4.37 9.67
N ARG A 34 5.15 -5.29 9.99
CA ARG A 34 6.27 -5.66 9.10
C ARG A 34 5.79 -6.21 7.77
N LEU A 35 4.81 -7.12 7.77
CA LEU A 35 4.24 -7.69 6.55
C LEU A 35 3.55 -6.64 5.69
N PHE A 36 2.77 -5.76 6.32
CA PHE A 36 2.13 -4.63 5.62
C PHE A 36 3.17 -3.72 4.97
N LYS A 37 4.19 -3.30 5.72
CA LYS A 37 5.29 -2.47 5.20
C LYS A 37 6.03 -3.14 4.07
N ALA A 38 6.42 -4.41 4.22
CA ALA A 38 7.09 -5.17 3.17
C ALA A 38 6.29 -5.19 1.86
N SER A 39 4.98 -5.40 1.94
CA SER A 39 4.08 -5.44 0.77
C SER A 39 3.92 -4.09 0.11
N LEU A 40 3.78 -3.04 0.92
CA LEU A 40 3.73 -1.65 0.47
C LEU A 40 5.02 -1.27 -0.26
N TYR A 41 6.17 -1.58 0.35
CA TYR A 41 7.48 -1.29 -0.22
C TYR A 41 7.71 -2.07 -1.51
N HIS A 42 7.45 -3.38 -1.52
CA HIS A 42 7.61 -4.21 -2.72
C HIS A 42 6.80 -3.67 -3.89
N THR A 43 5.52 -3.36 -3.64
CA THR A 43 4.62 -2.73 -4.62
C THR A 43 5.17 -1.40 -5.12
N ALA A 44 5.60 -0.52 -4.21
CA ALA A 44 6.12 0.80 -4.57
C ALA A 44 7.41 0.70 -5.40
N LEU A 45 8.27 -0.28 -5.10
CA LEU A 45 9.50 -0.52 -5.85
C LEU A 45 9.21 -1.02 -7.27
N HIS A 46 8.26 -1.93 -7.46
CA HIS A 46 7.82 -2.32 -8.81
C HIS A 46 7.28 -1.14 -9.60
N ALA A 47 6.44 -0.31 -8.99
CA ALA A 47 5.91 0.89 -9.65
C ALA A 47 7.02 1.88 -10.08
N ALA A 48 8.16 1.90 -9.37
CA ALA A 48 9.27 2.80 -9.65
C ALA A 48 10.35 2.21 -10.58
N TYR A 49 10.61 0.90 -10.55
CA TYR A 49 11.80 0.30 -11.17
C TYR A 49 11.54 -0.83 -12.15
N SER A 50 10.36 -1.46 -12.12
CA SER A 50 10.04 -2.53 -13.07
C SER A 50 9.55 -1.97 -14.40
N ASP A 51 9.98 -2.60 -15.49
CA ASP A 51 9.38 -2.39 -16.81
C ASP A 51 9.13 -3.77 -17.42
N PHE A 52 7.94 -4.30 -17.18
CA PHE A 52 7.51 -5.60 -17.67
C PHE A 52 7.35 -5.62 -19.20
N GLY A 53 7.18 -4.46 -19.84
CA GLY A 53 7.04 -4.34 -21.29
C GLY A 53 8.27 -4.84 -22.05
N ARG A 54 9.46 -4.74 -21.44
CA ARG A 54 10.73 -5.20 -22.04
C ARG A 54 10.76 -6.70 -22.36
N TYR A 55 9.97 -7.51 -21.66
CA TYR A 55 9.95 -8.97 -21.82
C TYR A 55 8.97 -9.45 -22.90
N ALA A 56 8.12 -8.58 -23.45
CA ALA A 56 7.03 -8.96 -24.35
C ALA A 56 7.52 -9.73 -25.60
N VAL A 57 8.60 -9.26 -26.22
CA VAL A 57 9.21 -9.93 -27.39
C VAL A 57 9.81 -11.28 -27.01
N TRP A 58 10.48 -11.35 -25.85
CA TRP A 58 11.09 -12.59 -25.36
C TRP A 58 10.04 -13.63 -24.96
N ALA A 59 8.91 -13.23 -24.39
CA ALA A 59 7.85 -14.14 -23.95
C ALA A 59 7.07 -14.75 -25.12
N LYS A 60 7.16 -14.18 -26.33
CA LYS A 60 6.41 -14.64 -27.50
C LYS A 60 6.76 -16.10 -27.84
N GLY A 61 5.73 -16.95 -27.90
CA GLY A 61 5.86 -18.37 -28.21
C GLY A 61 6.37 -19.25 -27.06
N LYS A 62 6.57 -18.71 -25.86
CA LYS A 62 6.90 -19.47 -24.65
C LYS A 62 5.62 -19.85 -23.88
N ASP A 63 5.75 -20.81 -22.96
CA ASP A 63 4.67 -21.09 -22.00
C ASP A 63 4.44 -19.85 -21.13
N LEU A 64 3.20 -19.35 -21.14
CA LEU A 64 2.86 -18.08 -20.50
C LEU A 64 3.07 -18.12 -18.99
N THR A 65 2.69 -19.22 -18.33
CA THR A 65 2.80 -19.40 -16.88
C THR A 65 4.26 -19.40 -16.47
N LEU A 66 5.10 -20.17 -17.18
CA LEU A 66 6.52 -20.28 -16.93
C LEU A 66 7.28 -18.98 -17.26
N ALA A 67 6.92 -18.30 -18.35
CA ALA A 67 7.47 -17.01 -18.70
C ALA A 67 7.14 -15.97 -17.63
N THR A 68 5.89 -15.94 -17.14
CA THR A 68 5.46 -15.04 -16.08
C THR A 68 6.24 -15.31 -14.79
N TYR A 69 6.31 -16.56 -14.33
CA TYR A 69 7.13 -16.95 -13.18
C TYR A 69 8.58 -16.46 -13.30
N SER A 70 9.20 -16.67 -14.46
CA SER A 70 10.61 -16.33 -14.69
C SER A 70 10.86 -14.82 -14.68
N VAL A 71 9.93 -14.05 -15.27
CA VAL A 71 9.99 -12.59 -15.27
C VAL A 71 9.78 -12.05 -13.86
N SER A 72 8.75 -12.51 -13.17
CA SER A 72 8.40 -12.06 -11.82
C SER A 72 9.53 -12.33 -10.82
N LEU A 73 10.12 -13.54 -10.83
CA LEU A 73 11.23 -13.86 -9.92
C LEU A 73 12.45 -12.93 -10.13
N VAL A 74 12.78 -12.62 -11.38
CA VAL A 74 13.91 -11.74 -11.71
C VAL A 74 13.60 -10.28 -11.39
N GLU A 75 12.38 -9.82 -11.65
CA GLU A 75 11.94 -8.46 -11.30
C GLU A 75 11.85 -8.28 -9.78
N ASP A 76 11.33 -9.25 -9.03
CA ASP A 76 11.31 -9.23 -7.55
C ASP A 76 12.72 -9.10 -6.97
N LEU A 77 13.69 -9.86 -7.52
CA LEU A 77 15.09 -9.72 -7.17
C LEU A 77 15.65 -8.35 -7.55
N HIS A 78 15.27 -7.83 -8.73
CA HIS A 78 15.76 -6.55 -9.22
C HIS A 78 15.30 -5.42 -8.32
N VAL A 79 14.01 -5.35 -8.00
CA VAL A 79 13.46 -4.29 -7.13
C VAL A 79 14.03 -4.37 -5.72
N THR A 80 14.26 -5.57 -5.20
CA THR A 80 14.93 -5.77 -3.90
C THR A 80 16.38 -5.31 -3.93
N ALA A 81 17.11 -5.58 -5.02
CA ALA A 81 18.47 -5.08 -5.21
C ALA A 81 18.51 -3.54 -5.31
N GLN A 82 17.52 -2.92 -5.97
CA GLN A 82 17.37 -1.47 -6.00
C GLN A 82 17.12 -0.90 -4.60
N ALA A 83 16.27 -1.57 -3.79
CA ALA A 83 16.00 -1.21 -2.41
C ALA A 83 17.26 -1.29 -1.55
N ALA A 84 18.05 -2.36 -1.67
CA ALA A 84 19.30 -2.52 -0.92
C ALA A 84 20.27 -1.36 -1.15
N LYS A 85 20.33 -0.83 -2.37
CA LYS A 85 21.19 0.30 -2.71
C LYS A 85 20.67 1.65 -2.21
N ARG A 86 19.36 1.90 -2.31
CA ARG A 86 18.78 3.24 -2.07
C ARG A 86 18.14 3.42 -0.72
N TRP A 87 17.52 2.37 -0.19
CA TRP A 87 16.74 2.38 1.03
C TRP A 87 17.00 1.10 1.84
N PRO A 88 18.24 0.87 2.30
CA PRO A 88 18.57 -0.35 3.05
C PRO A 88 17.68 -0.53 4.31
N GLY A 89 17.16 0.57 4.87
CA GLY A 89 16.26 0.54 6.04
C GLY A 89 14.92 -0.16 5.83
N ILE A 90 14.48 -0.42 4.59
CA ILE A 90 13.25 -1.19 4.32
C ILE A 90 13.49 -2.70 4.21
N LEU A 91 14.74 -3.14 4.05
CA LEU A 91 15.08 -4.55 3.90
C LEU A 91 14.76 -5.41 5.12
N PRO A 92 14.88 -4.94 6.38
CA PRO A 92 14.50 -5.74 7.54
C PRO A 92 13.03 -6.18 7.53
N ASP A 93 12.13 -5.33 7.02
CA ASP A 93 10.71 -5.66 6.88
C ASP A 93 10.51 -6.73 5.79
N ILE A 94 11.20 -6.62 4.65
CA ILE A 94 11.18 -7.62 3.57
C ILE A 94 11.78 -8.96 4.04
N ALA A 95 12.91 -8.95 4.74
CA ALA A 95 13.52 -10.14 5.33
C ALA A 95 12.58 -10.83 6.30
N HIS A 96 11.87 -10.06 7.13
CA HIS A 96 10.87 -10.60 8.04
C HIS A 96 9.68 -11.20 7.29
N ALA A 97 9.22 -10.57 6.21
CA ALA A 97 8.16 -11.11 5.38
C ALA A 97 8.57 -12.40 4.65
N ASN A 98 9.82 -12.49 4.17
CA ASN A 98 10.41 -13.73 3.66
C ASN A 98 10.39 -14.82 4.74
N TYR A 99 10.83 -14.51 5.95
CA TYR A 99 10.81 -15.45 7.09
C TYR A 99 9.40 -16.01 7.35
N ILE A 100 8.39 -15.14 7.46
CA ILE A 100 7.00 -15.58 7.66
C ILE A 100 6.50 -16.41 6.48
N SER A 101 6.91 -16.06 5.25
CA SER A 101 6.58 -16.85 4.05
C SER A 101 7.20 -18.24 4.14
N GLY A 102 8.45 -18.36 4.59
CA GLY A 102 9.16 -19.63 4.79
C GLY A 102 8.53 -20.53 5.84
N LEU A 103 8.01 -19.96 6.94
CA LEU A 103 7.28 -20.72 7.96
C LEU A 103 6.00 -21.35 7.41
N ARG A 104 5.34 -20.65 6.49
CA ARG A 104 4.08 -21.06 5.83
C ARG A 104 4.29 -21.88 4.56
N ALA A 105 5.53 -21.98 4.10
CA ALA A 105 5.86 -22.70 2.88
C ALA A 105 5.66 -24.20 3.10
N THR A 106 4.83 -24.80 2.27
CA THR A 106 4.75 -26.25 2.10
C THR A 106 6.09 -26.74 1.57
N ASP A 107 6.55 -27.90 2.06
CA ASP A 107 7.73 -28.55 1.52
C ASP A 107 7.54 -28.78 0.00
N PRO A 108 8.43 -28.28 -0.88
CA PRO A 108 8.32 -28.52 -2.32
C PRO A 108 8.23 -30.01 -2.68
N ALA A 109 8.75 -30.92 -1.85
CA ALA A 109 8.58 -32.36 -2.04
C ALA A 109 7.12 -32.82 -1.93
N ALA A 110 6.29 -32.12 -1.15
CA ALA A 110 4.86 -32.39 -1.00
C ALA A 110 3.99 -31.74 -2.09
N VAL A 111 4.51 -30.74 -2.81
CA VAL A 111 3.82 -30.05 -3.91
C VAL A 111 3.70 -30.93 -5.17
N GLY A 112 4.47 -32.03 -5.26
CA GLY A 112 4.39 -33.03 -6.33
C GLY A 112 5.68 -33.14 -7.17
N ARG A 113 5.57 -33.59 -8.43
CA ARG A 113 6.72 -33.71 -9.36
C ARG A 113 6.58 -32.72 -10.53
N GLY A 114 7.71 -32.38 -11.15
CA GLY A 114 7.78 -31.54 -12.35
C GLY A 114 7.99 -30.05 -12.07
N SER A 115 7.68 -29.20 -13.04
CA SER A 115 8.04 -27.78 -13.05
C SER A 115 7.54 -26.99 -11.85
N LEU A 116 6.40 -27.37 -11.27
CA LEU A 116 5.89 -26.69 -10.08
C LEU A 116 6.81 -26.90 -8.86
N ARG A 117 7.30 -28.12 -8.64
CA ARG A 117 8.27 -28.40 -7.57
C ARG A 117 9.58 -27.65 -7.81
N ASP A 118 10.04 -27.59 -9.05
CA ASP A 118 11.27 -26.89 -9.40
C ASP A 118 11.14 -25.38 -9.21
N ALA A 119 10.02 -24.79 -9.65
CA ALA A 119 9.69 -23.39 -9.44
C ALA A 119 9.56 -23.03 -7.95
N ALA A 120 8.83 -23.85 -7.17
CA ALA A 120 8.68 -23.65 -5.73
C ALA A 120 10.03 -23.76 -5.01
N SER A 121 10.82 -24.80 -5.32
CA SER A 121 12.14 -25.00 -4.72
C SER A 121 13.09 -23.87 -5.07
N LEU A 122 13.06 -23.38 -6.32
CA LEU A 122 13.90 -22.28 -6.77
C LEU A 122 13.51 -20.98 -6.08
N LEU A 123 12.20 -20.68 -5.98
CA LEU A 123 11.70 -19.51 -5.27
C LEU A 123 12.21 -19.49 -3.82
N LEU A 124 12.02 -20.59 -3.07
CA LEU A 124 12.48 -20.67 -1.68
C LEU A 124 14.01 -20.57 -1.56
N ALA A 125 14.76 -21.15 -2.49
CA ALA A 125 16.23 -21.07 -2.50
C ALA A 125 16.74 -19.65 -2.83
N VAL A 126 16.05 -18.93 -3.73
CA VAL A 126 16.36 -17.55 -4.10
C VAL A 126 16.19 -16.61 -2.91
N TRP A 127 15.19 -16.85 -2.07
CA TRP A 127 14.93 -16.03 -0.88
C TRP A 127 15.56 -16.56 0.41
N GLY A 128 16.28 -17.69 0.33
CA GLY A 128 16.97 -18.28 1.48
C GLY A 128 16.02 -18.78 2.58
N ILE A 129 14.81 -19.17 2.19
CA ILE A 129 13.73 -19.59 3.11
C ILE A 129 13.27 -21.03 2.86
N GLY A 130 14.04 -21.82 2.12
CA GLY A 130 13.84 -23.26 2.01
C GLY A 130 14.33 -24.00 3.25
N ARG A 131 13.62 -25.05 3.67
CA ARG A 131 14.10 -25.93 4.75
C ARG A 131 15.35 -26.67 4.26
N ARG A 132 16.50 -26.43 4.88
CA ARG A 132 17.72 -27.19 4.60
C ARG A 132 17.62 -28.57 5.26
N ALA A 133 17.57 -29.63 4.46
CA ALA A 133 17.81 -30.97 4.97
C ALA A 133 19.27 -31.06 5.48
N LYS A 134 19.49 -31.81 6.57
CA LYS A 134 20.85 -32.07 7.10
C LYS A 134 21.76 -32.75 6.05
N ASP A 135 21.16 -33.52 5.14
CA ASP A 135 21.81 -34.11 3.97
C ASP A 135 21.23 -33.49 2.70
N SER A 136 21.82 -32.38 2.25
CA SER A 136 21.38 -31.75 1.00
C SER A 136 21.72 -32.63 -0.20
N SER A 137 20.70 -32.92 -1.01
CA SER A 137 20.89 -33.67 -2.26
C SER A 137 21.78 -32.89 -3.24
N GLU A 138 22.42 -33.57 -4.19
CA GLU A 138 23.21 -32.91 -5.24
C GLU A 138 22.36 -31.90 -6.04
N GLU A 139 21.08 -32.21 -6.27
CA GLU A 139 20.13 -31.33 -6.93
C GLU A 139 19.84 -30.06 -6.11
N GLU A 140 19.69 -30.17 -4.78
CA GLU A 140 19.52 -29.02 -3.90
C GLU A 140 20.75 -28.12 -3.90
N ARG A 141 21.96 -28.69 -3.88
CA ARG A 141 23.20 -27.90 -3.94
C ARG A 141 23.33 -27.17 -5.27
N LYS A 142 23.02 -27.83 -6.39
CA LYS A 142 22.99 -27.18 -7.72
C LYS A 142 21.98 -26.05 -7.76
N ARG A 143 20.81 -26.24 -7.16
CA ARG A 143 19.76 -25.22 -7.07
C ARG A 143 20.17 -24.03 -6.20
N GLU A 144 20.75 -24.27 -5.03
CA GLU A 144 21.27 -23.20 -4.17
C GLU A 144 22.40 -22.42 -4.87
N ALA A 145 23.31 -23.10 -5.57
CA ALA A 145 24.35 -22.46 -6.35
C ALA A 145 23.78 -21.60 -7.49
N PHE A 146 22.77 -22.11 -8.21
CA PHE A 146 22.06 -21.35 -9.23
C PHE A 146 21.34 -20.13 -8.63
N ALA A 147 20.62 -20.30 -7.53
CA ALA A 147 19.95 -19.20 -6.82
C ALA A 147 20.93 -18.12 -6.36
N SER A 148 22.11 -18.52 -5.85
CA SER A 148 23.18 -17.59 -5.47
C SER A 148 23.76 -16.83 -6.67
N LYS A 149 24.03 -17.53 -7.77
CA LYS A 149 24.46 -16.92 -9.05
C LYS A 149 23.40 -15.95 -9.58
N LEU A 150 22.12 -16.31 -9.50
CA LEU A 150 21.03 -15.47 -9.96
C LEU A 150 20.96 -14.17 -9.15
N ARG A 151 21.01 -14.26 -7.82
CA ARG A 151 21.07 -13.07 -6.93
C ARG A 151 22.25 -12.17 -7.27
N SER A 152 23.45 -12.72 -7.41
CA SER A 152 24.65 -11.92 -7.70
C SER A 152 24.56 -11.24 -9.08
N THR A 153 24.02 -11.95 -10.07
CA THR A 153 23.79 -11.43 -11.43
C THR A 153 22.79 -10.26 -11.41
N VAL A 154 21.64 -10.43 -10.75
CA VAL A 154 20.62 -9.38 -10.67
C VAL A 154 21.09 -8.17 -9.84
N ASN A 155 21.86 -8.41 -8.77
CA ASN A 155 22.46 -7.34 -7.97
C ASN A 155 23.45 -6.49 -8.79
N ALA A 156 24.25 -7.12 -9.66
CA ALA A 156 25.17 -6.39 -10.55
C ALA A 156 24.42 -5.43 -11.50
N ALA A 157 23.23 -5.82 -11.96
CA ALA A 157 22.41 -5.05 -12.90
C ALA A 157 22.03 -3.66 -12.39
N VAL A 158 21.97 -3.46 -11.06
CA VAL A 158 21.64 -2.19 -10.40
C VAL A 158 22.68 -1.08 -10.67
N ASN A 159 23.94 -1.45 -10.94
CA ASN A 159 25.02 -0.50 -11.21
C ASN A 159 25.28 -0.28 -12.71
N MET A 160 24.56 -1.00 -13.58
CA MET A 160 24.76 -0.93 -15.02
C MET A 160 23.92 0.18 -15.67
N LYS A 161 24.32 0.56 -16.89
CA LYS A 161 23.53 1.42 -17.77
C LYS A 161 22.21 0.74 -18.15
N ALA A 162 21.24 1.52 -18.62
CA ALA A 162 19.89 1.03 -18.90
C ALA A 162 19.86 -0.15 -19.90
N ASP A 163 20.59 -0.04 -21.02
CA ASP A 163 20.62 -1.08 -22.05
C ASP A 163 21.33 -2.36 -21.57
N GLU A 164 22.51 -2.22 -20.95
CA GLU A 164 23.26 -3.35 -20.38
C GLU A 164 22.47 -4.07 -19.28
N ARG A 165 21.78 -3.31 -18.42
CA ARG A 165 20.89 -3.84 -17.38
C ARG A 165 19.76 -4.63 -18.00
N LYS A 166 19.13 -4.09 -19.05
CA LYS A 166 18.02 -4.74 -19.75
C LYS A 166 18.47 -6.10 -20.30
N ASP A 167 19.60 -6.16 -20.98
CA ASP A 167 20.12 -7.40 -21.55
C ASP A 167 20.48 -8.42 -20.47
N LEU A 168 21.09 -7.98 -19.36
CA LEU A 168 21.45 -8.85 -18.25
C LEU A 168 20.22 -9.45 -17.55
N LEU A 169 19.20 -8.64 -17.27
CA LEU A 169 17.95 -9.12 -16.68
C LEU A 169 17.23 -10.09 -17.62
N LEU A 170 17.21 -9.79 -18.93
CA LEU A 170 16.61 -10.70 -19.92
C LEU A 170 17.35 -12.05 -19.99
N SER A 171 18.68 -12.04 -19.90
CA SER A 171 19.50 -13.24 -19.83
C SER A 171 19.21 -14.04 -18.55
N ALA A 172 19.12 -13.37 -17.39
CA ALA A 172 18.77 -14.01 -16.12
C ALA A 172 17.37 -14.66 -16.18
N THR A 173 16.37 -13.96 -16.76
CA THR A 173 15.03 -14.50 -16.98
C THR A 173 15.06 -15.72 -17.90
N HIS A 174 15.88 -15.70 -18.95
CA HIS A 174 16.07 -16.85 -19.83
C HIS A 174 16.66 -18.05 -19.08
N GLU A 175 17.68 -17.84 -18.24
CA GLU A 175 18.26 -18.91 -17.41
C GLU A 175 17.22 -19.53 -16.44
N VAL A 176 16.41 -18.71 -15.78
CA VAL A 176 15.32 -19.17 -14.88
C VAL A 176 14.30 -20.01 -15.64
N TYR A 177 13.88 -19.55 -16.82
CA TYR A 177 12.90 -20.25 -17.65
C TYR A 177 13.36 -21.68 -17.96
N PHE A 178 14.59 -21.85 -18.42
CA PHE A 178 15.11 -23.17 -18.78
C PHE A 178 15.43 -24.06 -17.59
N GLN A 179 15.77 -23.48 -16.42
CA GLN A 179 15.93 -24.26 -15.19
C GLN A 179 14.64 -24.96 -14.77
N VAL A 180 13.48 -24.32 -15.00
CA VAL A 180 12.19 -24.87 -14.58
C VAL A 180 11.46 -25.60 -15.71
N ALA A 181 11.73 -25.27 -16.98
CA ALA A 181 11.09 -25.89 -18.15
C ALA A 181 11.26 -27.41 -18.24
N GLY A 182 12.38 -27.94 -17.72
CA GLY A 182 12.69 -29.38 -17.76
C GLY A 182 11.64 -30.27 -17.09
N GLY A 183 10.88 -29.72 -16.14
CA GLY A 183 9.82 -30.42 -15.42
C GLY A 183 8.44 -30.46 -16.12
N GLY A 184 8.31 -29.90 -17.33
CA GLY A 184 7.05 -29.86 -18.10
C GLY A 184 6.28 -28.53 -18.00
N ARG A 185 4.95 -28.61 -18.02
CA ARG A 185 4.07 -27.43 -17.95
C ARG A 185 3.90 -26.98 -16.49
N LEU A 186 4.02 -25.69 -16.25
CA LEU A 186 3.80 -25.09 -14.94
C LEU A 186 2.28 -24.84 -14.74
N SER A 187 1.68 -25.46 -13.72
CA SER A 187 0.22 -25.40 -13.48
C SER A 187 -0.22 -24.15 -12.73
N GLU A 188 0.63 -23.58 -11.89
CA GLU A 188 0.40 -22.36 -11.11
C GLU A 188 1.73 -21.59 -10.99
N ILE A 189 1.68 -20.30 -10.65
CA ILE A 189 2.88 -19.45 -10.52
C ILE A 189 3.22 -19.32 -9.03
N PRO A 190 4.31 -19.92 -8.52
CA PRO A 190 4.74 -19.65 -7.15
C PRO A 190 5.24 -18.21 -7.01
N PHE A 191 4.76 -17.50 -5.99
CA PHE A 191 5.20 -16.16 -5.59
C PHE A 191 5.11 -16.04 -4.06
N LEU A 192 5.87 -15.14 -3.44
CA LEU A 192 5.79 -14.95 -1.99
C LEU A 192 4.52 -14.17 -1.62
N PRO A 193 3.83 -14.48 -0.50
CA PRO A 193 2.58 -13.82 -0.14
C PRO A 193 2.61 -12.29 -0.04
N HIS A 194 3.78 -11.70 0.21
CA HIS A 194 3.99 -10.25 0.30
C HIS A 194 4.46 -9.60 -1.01
N THR A 195 4.73 -10.39 -2.04
CA THR A 195 5.11 -9.89 -3.37
C THR A 195 3.89 -9.82 -4.30
N GLU A 196 4.09 -9.61 -5.61
CA GLU A 196 3.00 -9.52 -6.57
C GLU A 196 2.28 -10.87 -6.73
N ALA A 197 0.94 -10.86 -6.54
CA ALA A 197 0.13 -12.05 -6.71
C ALA A 197 -0.18 -12.29 -8.20
N HIS A 198 0.33 -13.40 -8.74
CA HIS A 198 0.11 -13.81 -10.14
C HIS A 198 -0.99 -14.87 -10.30
N GLY A 199 -1.81 -15.08 -9.27
CA GLY A 199 -2.88 -16.07 -9.26
C GLY A 199 -3.00 -16.76 -7.90
N GLU A 200 -3.61 -17.94 -7.90
CA GLU A 200 -3.58 -18.84 -6.74
C GLU A 200 -2.25 -19.59 -6.69
N THR A 201 -1.76 -19.88 -5.49
CA THR A 201 -0.54 -20.65 -5.24
C THR A 201 -0.80 -21.65 -4.12
N SER A 202 -0.52 -22.93 -4.37
CA SER A 202 -0.62 -24.00 -3.38
C SER A 202 0.58 -24.06 -2.43
N LEU A 203 1.64 -23.28 -2.72
CA LEU A 203 2.89 -23.33 -1.98
C LEU A 203 2.74 -22.83 -0.54
N PHE A 204 1.87 -21.88 -0.27
CA PHE A 204 1.72 -21.27 1.06
C PHE A 204 0.36 -21.63 1.65
N ASP A 205 0.37 -22.30 2.80
CA ASP A 205 -0.87 -22.61 3.49
C ASP A 205 -1.45 -21.38 4.21
N SER A 206 -2.75 -21.43 4.47
CA SER A 206 -3.48 -20.40 5.22
C SER A 206 -3.41 -20.63 6.73
N LYS A 207 -2.40 -21.37 7.23
CA LYS A 207 -2.33 -21.68 8.66
C LYS A 207 -2.06 -20.44 9.48
N LEU A 208 -2.67 -20.42 10.66
CA LEU A 208 -2.36 -19.50 11.74
C LEU A 208 -0.89 -19.74 12.15
N VAL A 209 -0.03 -18.73 11.97
CA VAL A 209 1.33 -18.79 12.53
C VAL A 209 1.23 -18.31 13.96
N GLU A 210 0.87 -19.21 14.86
CA GLU A 210 0.94 -18.95 16.30
C GLU A 210 2.41 -18.85 16.68
N ARG A 211 2.89 -17.63 16.93
CA ARG A 211 4.24 -17.32 17.45
C ARG A 211 5.39 -17.93 16.63
N PRO A 212 5.91 -17.20 15.62
CA PRO A 212 6.95 -17.71 14.75
C PRO A 212 8.29 -17.94 15.52
N ASP A 213 8.68 -19.20 15.74
CA ASP A 213 9.87 -19.59 16.53
C ASP A 213 10.87 -20.44 15.72
N ASP A 214 11.41 -19.88 14.64
CA ASP A 214 12.55 -20.46 13.92
C ASP A 214 13.65 -19.41 13.70
N ALA A 215 14.53 -19.29 14.68
CA ALA A 215 15.64 -18.32 14.64
C ALA A 215 16.59 -18.58 13.47
N ALA A 216 16.80 -19.84 13.07
CA ALA A 216 17.70 -20.18 11.97
C ALA A 216 17.14 -19.73 10.62
N LEU A 217 15.83 -19.92 10.40
CA LEU A 217 15.14 -19.44 9.21
C LEU A 217 15.11 -17.91 9.16
N LEU A 218 14.86 -17.25 10.30
CA LEU A 218 14.90 -15.80 10.40
C LEU A 218 16.29 -15.25 10.06
N ASP A 219 17.35 -15.83 10.62
CA ASP A 219 18.72 -15.44 10.35
C ASP A 219 19.08 -15.68 8.88
N SER A 220 18.63 -16.79 8.28
CA SER A 220 18.81 -17.08 6.86
C SER A 220 18.12 -16.04 5.95
N ALA A 221 16.89 -15.62 6.29
CA ALA A 221 16.17 -14.59 5.55
C ALA A 221 16.88 -13.22 5.61
N TYR A 222 17.43 -12.85 6.78
CA TYR A 222 18.22 -11.63 6.95
C TYR A 222 19.55 -11.68 6.18
N GLN A 223 20.30 -12.78 6.33
CA GLN A 223 21.60 -12.98 5.67
C GLN A 223 21.46 -12.97 4.14
N THR A 224 20.37 -13.51 3.60
CA THR A 224 20.11 -13.51 2.15
C THR A 224 19.99 -12.09 1.58
N LEU A 225 19.54 -11.12 2.39
CA LEU A 225 19.51 -9.70 2.03
C LEU A 225 20.75 -8.92 2.51
N GLY A 226 21.78 -9.60 2.99
CA GLY A 226 23.02 -8.97 3.48
C GLY A 226 22.87 -8.23 4.81
N LEU A 227 21.86 -8.58 5.61
CA LEU A 227 21.58 -7.94 6.90
C LEU A 227 22.11 -8.74 8.08
N THR A 228 22.41 -8.04 9.17
CA THR A 228 22.61 -8.61 10.51
C THR A 228 21.52 -8.10 11.44
N ARG A 229 21.10 -8.92 12.41
CA ARG A 229 20.03 -8.54 13.34
C ARG A 229 20.55 -7.55 14.39
N GLY A 230 19.95 -6.36 14.44
CA GLY A 230 20.22 -5.36 15.48
C GLY A 230 19.18 -5.40 16.62
N ALA A 231 19.62 -5.32 17.87
CA ALA A 231 18.72 -5.30 19.04
C ALA A 231 17.89 -4.00 19.16
N GLY A 232 18.42 -2.86 18.67
CA GLY A 232 17.76 -1.55 18.76
C GLY A 232 16.56 -1.37 17.83
N GLU A 233 16.57 -2.04 16.67
CA GLU A 233 15.49 -1.97 15.67
C GLU A 233 14.17 -2.54 16.20
N GLN A 234 14.24 -3.52 17.10
CA GLN A 234 13.06 -4.20 17.60
C GLN A 234 12.22 -3.32 18.55
N LYS A 235 12.86 -2.39 19.27
CA LYS A 235 12.13 -1.48 20.19
C LYS A 235 11.37 -0.41 19.43
N LEU A 236 11.99 0.24 18.45
CA LEU A 236 11.34 1.24 17.61
C LEU A 236 10.19 0.62 16.82
N MET A 237 10.41 -0.57 16.25
CA MET A 237 9.39 -1.31 15.52
C MET A 237 8.16 -1.63 16.39
N LYS A 238 8.38 -2.00 17.66
CA LYS A 238 7.29 -2.24 18.61
C LYS A 238 6.45 -0.99 18.81
N GLN A 239 7.10 0.14 19.07
CA GLN A 239 6.39 1.40 19.26
C GLN A 239 5.59 1.79 18.00
N GLU A 240 6.22 1.74 16.82
CA GLU A 240 5.57 2.04 15.55
C GLU A 240 4.35 1.15 15.29
N ALA A 241 4.47 -0.16 15.56
CA ALA A 241 3.38 -1.12 15.37
C ALA A 241 2.23 -0.88 16.37
N THR A 242 2.55 -0.57 17.63
CA THR A 242 1.55 -0.24 18.65
C THR A 242 0.82 1.06 18.32
N ASP A 243 1.53 2.11 17.91
CA ASP A 243 0.94 3.39 17.55
C ASP A 243 -0.01 3.22 16.34
N ALA A 244 0.45 2.56 15.28
CA ALA A 244 -0.37 2.26 14.09
C ALA A 244 -1.63 1.43 14.44
N TYR A 245 -1.49 0.50 15.39
CA TYR A 245 -2.59 -0.32 15.86
C TYR A 245 -3.63 0.50 16.63
N LEU A 246 -3.19 1.31 17.60
CA LEU A 246 -4.07 2.14 18.41
C LEU A 246 -4.81 3.18 17.56
N ASP A 247 -4.14 3.75 16.56
CA ASP A 247 -4.75 4.65 15.58
C ASP A 247 -5.84 3.93 14.76
N MET A 248 -5.55 2.72 14.28
CA MET A 248 -6.54 1.90 13.57
C MET A 248 -7.75 1.58 14.44
N GLN A 249 -7.53 1.18 15.69
CA GLN A 249 -8.60 0.86 16.64
C GLN A 249 -9.46 2.10 16.94
N THR A 250 -8.82 3.22 17.26
CA THR A 250 -9.50 4.50 17.51
C THR A 250 -10.35 4.91 16.30
N ASN A 251 -9.83 4.76 15.09
CA ASN A 251 -10.59 5.07 13.88
C ASN A 251 -11.76 4.09 13.67
N ASN A 252 -11.57 2.79 13.89
CA ASN A 252 -12.64 1.80 13.79
C ASN A 252 -13.76 2.06 14.82
N ASP A 253 -13.41 2.39 16.05
CA ASP A 253 -14.37 2.73 17.10
C ASP A 253 -15.14 4.01 16.74
N ARG A 254 -14.45 5.03 16.22
CA ARG A 254 -15.07 6.26 15.71
C ARG A 254 -16.06 5.98 14.59
N LEU A 255 -15.67 5.16 13.61
CA LEU A 255 -16.53 4.77 12.49
C LEU A 255 -17.72 3.91 12.97
N SER A 256 -17.52 3.01 13.93
CA SER A 256 -18.58 2.20 14.53
C SER A 256 -19.61 3.05 15.28
N MET A 257 -19.16 3.98 16.12
CA MET A 257 -20.02 4.95 16.80
C MET A 257 -20.81 5.80 15.81
N MET A 258 -20.14 6.31 14.78
CA MET A 258 -20.77 7.10 13.72
C MET A 258 -21.83 6.28 12.99
N LYS A 259 -21.52 5.04 12.62
CA LYS A 259 -22.46 4.13 11.96
C LYS A 259 -23.69 3.88 12.83
N SER A 260 -23.51 3.55 14.10
CA SER A 260 -24.59 3.30 15.05
C SER A 260 -25.53 4.50 15.20
N ALA A 261 -24.97 5.72 15.27
CA ALA A 261 -25.76 6.95 15.32
C ALA A 261 -26.62 7.15 14.05
N TYR A 262 -26.05 6.88 12.87
CA TYR A 262 -26.83 6.97 11.63
C TYR A 262 -27.83 5.83 11.47
N GLU A 263 -27.53 4.61 11.92
CA GLU A 263 -28.47 3.48 11.93
C GLU A 263 -29.69 3.80 12.81
N SER A 264 -29.50 4.44 13.98
CA SER A 264 -30.63 4.83 14.83
C SER A 264 -31.53 5.87 14.18
N LEU A 265 -30.95 6.82 13.43
CA LEU A 265 -31.70 7.81 12.66
C LEU A 265 -32.43 7.14 11.48
N ALA A 266 -31.74 6.28 10.75
CA ALA A 266 -32.28 5.57 9.58
C ALA A 266 -33.39 4.58 9.93
N ALA A 267 -33.44 4.04 11.15
CA ALA A 267 -34.51 3.14 11.61
C ALA A 267 -35.92 3.74 11.50
N THR A 268 -36.04 5.07 11.48
CA THR A 268 -37.31 5.78 11.28
C THR A 268 -37.68 5.99 9.80
N THR A 269 -36.84 5.54 8.88
CA THR A 269 -36.95 5.79 7.44
C THR A 269 -37.17 4.49 6.65
N ARG A 270 -37.26 4.58 5.32
CA ARG A 270 -37.34 3.43 4.41
C ARG A 270 -35.99 2.98 3.84
N LEU A 271 -34.88 3.49 4.39
CA LEU A 271 -33.55 3.14 3.92
C LEU A 271 -33.23 1.67 4.30
N GLU A 272 -32.61 0.93 3.38
CA GLU A 272 -32.27 -0.48 3.57
C GLU A 272 -31.16 -0.68 4.60
N GLY A 273 -30.20 0.25 4.65
CA GLY A 273 -29.11 0.20 5.60
C GLY A 273 -28.22 1.43 5.52
N VAL A 274 -27.34 1.55 6.50
CA VAL A 274 -26.28 2.56 6.53
C VAL A 274 -24.95 1.83 6.42
N GLU A 275 -24.12 2.25 5.47
CA GLU A 275 -22.79 1.71 5.28
C GLU A 275 -21.75 2.82 5.23
N ILE A 276 -20.57 2.53 5.78
CA ILE A 276 -19.41 3.39 5.63
C ILE A 276 -18.61 2.84 4.45
N PRO A 277 -18.47 3.61 3.35
CA PRO A 277 -17.76 3.12 2.17
C PRO A 277 -16.29 2.87 2.49
N GLN A 278 -15.73 1.78 1.94
CA GLN A 278 -14.29 1.54 2.03
C GLN A 278 -13.54 2.58 1.20
N GLY A 279 -12.63 3.30 1.85
CA GLY A 279 -11.83 4.34 1.20
C GLY A 279 -10.83 3.74 0.19
N ASP A 280 -10.67 4.41 -0.95
CA ASP A 280 -9.55 4.21 -1.88
C ASP A 280 -8.72 5.50 -1.91
N TYR A 281 -7.79 5.59 -0.95
CA TYR A 281 -6.94 6.77 -0.80
C TYR A 281 -6.08 7.03 -2.04
N GLY A 282 -5.64 5.97 -2.73
CA GLY A 282 -4.85 6.09 -3.95
C GLY A 282 -5.65 6.71 -5.10
N MET A 283 -6.89 6.26 -5.30
CA MET A 283 -7.81 6.87 -6.27
C MET A 283 -8.09 8.33 -5.90
N PHE A 284 -8.38 8.60 -4.63
CA PHE A 284 -8.63 9.95 -4.13
C PHE A 284 -7.46 10.90 -4.44
N LEU A 285 -6.22 10.50 -4.15
CA LEU A 285 -5.04 11.32 -4.45
C LEU A 285 -4.87 11.60 -5.96
N ARG A 286 -5.16 10.60 -6.81
CA ARG A 286 -5.09 10.79 -8.27
C ARG A 286 -6.11 11.82 -8.76
N VAL A 287 -7.35 11.70 -8.30
CA VAL A 287 -8.42 12.64 -8.66
C VAL A 287 -8.14 14.03 -8.11
N LYS A 288 -7.71 14.13 -6.85
CA LYS A 288 -7.32 15.39 -6.21
C LYS A 288 -6.18 16.08 -6.97
N SER A 289 -5.15 15.34 -7.37
CA SER A 289 -4.03 15.88 -8.14
C SER A 289 -4.50 16.40 -9.51
N ALA A 290 -5.31 15.61 -10.23
CA ALA A 290 -5.86 15.99 -11.52
C ALA A 290 -6.79 17.22 -11.47
N LEU A 291 -7.49 17.43 -10.35
CA LEU A 291 -8.47 18.51 -10.15
C LEU A 291 -7.95 19.67 -9.28
N SER A 292 -6.65 19.72 -9.00
CA SER A 292 -6.03 20.75 -8.14
C SER A 292 -6.33 22.20 -8.56
N GLY A 293 -6.31 22.48 -9.86
CA GLY A 293 -6.67 23.78 -10.44
C GLY A 293 -8.15 24.15 -10.20
N PRO A 294 -9.11 23.32 -10.66
CA PRO A 294 -10.54 23.51 -10.37
C PRO A 294 -10.87 23.70 -8.89
N ILE A 295 -10.31 22.86 -8.00
CA ILE A 295 -10.49 22.97 -6.54
C ILE A 295 -10.05 24.35 -6.04
N SER A 296 -8.86 24.80 -6.44
CA SER A 296 -8.32 26.10 -6.03
C SER A 296 -9.18 27.26 -6.53
N ASN A 297 -9.70 27.17 -7.76
CA ASN A 297 -10.55 28.20 -8.33
C ASN A 297 -11.88 28.32 -7.60
N VAL A 298 -12.59 27.21 -7.38
CA VAL A 298 -13.87 27.20 -6.65
C VAL A 298 -13.68 27.71 -5.22
N LYS A 299 -12.61 27.26 -4.55
CA LYS A 299 -12.23 27.73 -3.21
C LYS A 299 -12.02 29.25 -3.17
N ASN A 300 -11.27 29.80 -4.13
CA ASN A 300 -11.02 31.24 -4.20
C ASN A 300 -12.31 32.04 -4.46
N GLN A 301 -13.19 31.54 -5.33
CA GLN A 301 -14.48 32.17 -5.59
C GLN A 301 -15.39 32.17 -4.35
N LEU A 302 -15.49 31.03 -3.65
CA LEU A 302 -16.31 30.93 -2.44
C LEU A 302 -15.75 31.82 -1.31
N ARG A 303 -14.42 31.92 -1.18
CA ARG A 303 -13.80 32.87 -0.23
C ARG A 303 -14.12 34.33 -0.58
N GLN A 304 -14.09 34.70 -1.87
CA GLN A 304 -14.47 36.04 -2.30
C GLN A 304 -15.95 36.32 -1.99
N VAL A 305 -16.85 35.38 -2.29
CA VAL A 305 -18.29 35.52 -2.00
C VAL A 305 -18.53 35.61 -0.49
N ARG A 306 -17.84 34.81 0.32
CA ARG A 306 -17.92 34.87 1.79
C ARG A 306 -17.50 36.24 2.30
N ASN A 307 -16.37 36.76 1.83
CA ASN A 307 -15.90 38.09 2.19
C ASN A 307 -16.91 39.17 1.82
N VAL A 308 -17.50 39.10 0.61
CA VAL A 308 -18.52 40.08 0.15
C VAL A 308 -19.82 39.99 0.96
N LEU A 309 -20.29 38.78 1.31
CA LEU A 309 -21.48 38.60 2.14
C LEU A 309 -21.25 39.09 3.57
N ASP A 310 -20.07 38.82 4.13
CA ASP A 310 -19.69 39.34 5.44
C ASP A 310 -19.49 40.87 5.41
N GLU A 311 -19.02 41.46 4.31
CA GLU A 311 -18.96 42.92 4.11
C GLU A 311 -20.37 43.54 4.09
N THR A 312 -21.34 42.94 3.39
CA THR A 312 -22.72 43.46 3.32
C THR A 312 -23.49 43.39 4.64
N GLY A 313 -23.24 42.40 5.49
CA GLY A 313 -23.88 42.30 6.82
C GLY A 313 -23.31 43.30 7.85
N GLY A 314 -22.22 43.99 7.54
CA GLY A 314 -21.49 44.87 8.47
C GLY A 314 -21.80 46.36 8.34
N HIS A 315 -22.61 46.78 7.37
CA HIS A 315 -22.91 48.20 7.16
C HIS A 315 -24.07 48.73 8.01
N GLU A 316 -24.77 47.88 8.77
CA GLU A 316 -25.97 48.28 9.52
C GLU A 316 -25.84 48.25 11.05
N GLY A 317 -24.70 47.81 11.63
CA GLY A 317 -24.51 47.81 13.08
C GLY A 317 -23.10 47.47 13.57
N GLY A 318 -22.34 48.49 13.94
CA GLY A 318 -21.04 48.39 14.62
C GLY A 318 -20.75 49.65 15.42
N GLN A 319 -19.83 49.59 16.40
CA GLN A 319 -19.45 50.78 17.15
C GLN A 319 -18.53 51.64 16.29
N LEU A 320 -18.90 52.90 16.09
CA LEU A 320 -18.16 53.85 15.28
C LEU A 320 -16.87 54.26 16.01
N ASP A 321 -15.72 54.10 15.36
CA ASP A 321 -14.47 54.71 15.83
C ASP A 321 -14.54 56.22 15.53
N LEU A 322 -15.04 56.99 16.49
CA LEU A 322 -15.26 58.44 16.38
C LEU A 322 -14.01 59.22 15.91
N PRO A 323 -12.79 58.95 16.44
CA PRO A 323 -11.55 59.54 15.93
C PRO A 323 -11.32 59.30 14.42
N GLU A 324 -11.44 58.06 13.95
CA GLU A 324 -11.20 57.73 12.54
C GLU A 324 -12.35 58.24 11.65
N ALA A 325 -13.58 58.29 12.18
CA ALA A 325 -14.76 58.85 11.52
C ALA A 325 -14.58 60.33 11.21
N MET A 326 -14.11 61.08 12.20
CA MET A 326 -13.85 62.50 12.06
C MET A 326 -12.78 62.77 11.01
N GLN A 327 -11.76 61.91 10.93
CA GLN A 327 -10.66 62.04 9.96
C GLN A 327 -11.11 61.72 8.53
N VAL A 328 -11.97 60.71 8.34
CA VAL A 328 -12.56 60.36 7.04
C VAL A 328 -13.51 61.46 6.54
N VAL A 329 -14.34 62.02 7.43
CA VAL A 329 -15.24 63.15 7.10
C VAL A 329 -14.45 64.42 6.78
N ALA A 330 -13.41 64.73 7.55
CA ALA A 330 -12.55 65.89 7.33
C ALA A 330 -11.76 65.80 6.01
N SER A 331 -11.36 64.60 5.60
CA SER A 331 -10.62 64.37 4.36
C SER A 331 -11.51 64.25 3.11
N LYS A 332 -12.84 64.28 3.25
CA LYS A 332 -13.82 64.01 2.18
C LYS A 332 -13.61 62.66 1.48
N ALA A 333 -12.89 61.73 2.11
CA ALA A 333 -12.67 60.40 1.56
C ALA A 333 -13.95 59.57 1.69
N ARG A 334 -14.34 58.86 0.63
CA ARG A 334 -15.41 57.85 0.71
C ARG A 334 -14.82 56.54 1.25
N ARG A 335 -14.70 56.44 2.58
CA ARG A 335 -14.27 55.23 3.29
C ARG A 335 -15.33 54.80 4.30
N SER A 336 -15.59 53.50 4.42
CA SER A 336 -16.62 52.89 5.27
C SER A 336 -16.05 51.97 6.35
N ASP A 337 -14.73 51.98 6.54
CA ASP A 337 -13.94 51.14 7.45
C ASP A 337 -13.87 51.67 8.89
N VAL A 338 -14.76 52.61 9.22
CA VAL A 338 -14.81 53.30 10.51
C VAL A 338 -15.68 52.56 11.55
N PHE A 339 -16.34 51.49 11.14
CA PHE A 339 -17.17 50.68 12.03
C PHE A 339 -16.35 49.49 12.53
N VAL A 340 -16.13 49.43 13.84
CA VAL A 340 -15.46 48.31 14.50
C VAL A 340 -16.53 47.32 15.01
N ARG A 341 -16.36 46.04 14.68
CA ARG A 341 -17.24 44.96 15.15
C ARG A 341 -17.00 44.67 16.64
N LEU A 342 -18.06 44.43 17.40
CA LEU A 342 -17.98 44.01 18.81
C LEU A 342 -17.82 42.49 18.97
N GLU A 343 -18.13 41.69 17.95
CA GLU A 343 -18.03 40.22 18.03
C GLU A 343 -17.35 39.62 16.79
N ASN A 344 -16.44 38.68 17.05
CA ASN A 344 -15.98 37.74 16.02
C ASN A 344 -17.12 36.76 15.75
N VAL A 345 -17.82 36.94 14.63
CA VAL A 345 -18.79 35.97 14.15
C VAL A 345 -18.03 34.73 13.67
N HIS A 346 -17.82 33.76 14.56
CA HIS A 346 -17.46 32.40 14.16
C HIS A 346 -18.73 31.72 13.64
N LYS A 347 -19.00 31.83 12.33
CA LYS A 347 -20.01 30.99 11.66
C LYS A 347 -19.44 29.58 11.55
N GLU A 348 -20.04 28.63 12.24
CA GLU A 348 -19.83 27.21 12.00
C GLU A 348 -20.76 26.78 10.85
N GLU A 349 -20.18 26.35 9.73
CA GLU A 349 -20.92 25.85 8.57
C GLU A 349 -20.86 24.33 8.53
N ALA A 350 -22.02 23.68 8.34
CA ALA A 350 -22.11 22.24 8.16
C ALA A 350 -22.51 21.92 6.71
N TRP A 351 -21.67 21.16 6.01
CA TRP A 351 -21.91 20.76 4.63
C TRP A 351 -22.43 19.32 4.57
N ALA A 352 -23.55 19.11 3.88
CA ALA A 352 -24.07 17.78 3.56
C ALA A 352 -24.06 17.60 2.04
N ILE A 353 -23.21 16.70 1.54
CA ILE A 353 -23.07 16.42 0.11
C ILE A 353 -23.78 15.09 -0.19
N MET A 354 -24.88 15.15 -0.92
CA MET A 354 -25.64 13.98 -1.35
C MET A 354 -25.25 13.61 -2.79
N ILE A 355 -24.87 12.36 -2.99
CA ILE A 355 -24.47 11.85 -4.31
C ILE A 355 -25.36 10.65 -4.63
N ASP A 356 -25.99 10.68 -5.79
CA ASP A 356 -26.76 9.54 -6.29
C ASP A 356 -25.81 8.42 -6.73
N ALA A 357 -26.09 7.19 -6.30
CA ALA A 357 -25.35 5.97 -6.63
C ALA A 357 -26.13 5.05 -7.58
N SER A 358 -27.19 5.56 -8.22
CA SER A 358 -28.04 4.82 -9.15
C SER A 358 -27.26 4.22 -10.34
N LYS A 359 -27.78 3.13 -10.92
CA LYS A 359 -27.17 2.46 -12.09
C LYS A 359 -26.99 3.39 -13.30
N SER A 360 -27.80 4.45 -13.41
CA SER A 360 -27.68 5.50 -14.45
C SER A 360 -26.38 6.30 -14.37
N ILE A 361 -25.70 6.31 -13.22
CA ILE A 361 -24.43 7.01 -13.00
C ILE A 361 -23.21 6.12 -13.30
N SER A 362 -23.40 4.82 -13.53
CA SER A 362 -22.30 3.89 -13.80
C SER A 362 -21.45 4.28 -15.02
N SER A 363 -22.05 4.92 -16.03
CA SER A 363 -21.36 5.46 -17.21
C SER A 363 -20.51 6.71 -16.94
N PHE A 364 -20.77 7.44 -15.83
CA PHE A 364 -20.09 8.70 -15.45
C PHE A 364 -19.35 8.58 -14.11
N SER A 365 -19.05 7.35 -13.69
CA SER A 365 -18.50 7.07 -12.36
C SER A 365 -17.18 7.77 -12.08
N HIS A 366 -16.42 8.16 -13.11
CA HIS A 366 -15.18 8.93 -12.97
C HIS A 366 -15.44 10.43 -12.77
N GLU A 367 -16.35 11.05 -13.55
CA GLU A 367 -16.69 12.46 -13.34
C GLU A 367 -17.36 12.70 -12.00
N VAL A 368 -18.26 11.81 -11.57
CA VAL A 368 -18.94 11.93 -10.27
C VAL A 368 -17.95 11.86 -9.11
N LYS A 369 -16.94 10.98 -9.18
CA LYS A 369 -15.85 10.94 -8.19
C LYS A 369 -15.03 12.24 -8.20
N GLY A 370 -14.81 12.81 -9.37
CA GLY A 370 -14.16 14.11 -9.54
C GLY A 370 -14.91 15.24 -8.85
N ILE A 371 -16.22 15.35 -9.12
CA ILE A 371 -17.10 16.36 -8.52
C ILE A 371 -17.15 16.18 -6.99
N ALA A 372 -17.35 14.95 -6.52
CA ALA A 372 -17.38 14.61 -5.09
C ALA A 372 -16.09 15.02 -4.37
N THR A 373 -14.94 14.69 -4.97
CA THR A 373 -13.62 15.05 -4.43
C THR A 373 -13.45 16.57 -4.41
N CYS A 374 -13.86 17.26 -5.47
CA CYS A 374 -13.76 18.71 -5.53
C CYS A 374 -14.61 19.40 -4.46
N LEU A 375 -15.87 19.00 -4.31
CA LEU A 375 -16.78 19.57 -3.30
C LEU A 375 -16.30 19.25 -1.87
N GLY A 376 -15.85 18.02 -1.62
CA GLY A 376 -15.34 17.61 -0.31
C GLY A 376 -14.08 18.39 0.10
N GLU A 377 -13.13 18.58 -0.81
CA GLU A 377 -11.91 19.36 -0.57
C GLU A 377 -12.20 20.84 -0.33
N VAL A 378 -13.15 21.41 -1.07
CA VAL A 378 -13.59 22.78 -0.88
C VAL A 378 -14.25 22.96 0.49
N ALA A 379 -15.13 22.03 0.89
CA ALA A 379 -15.84 22.08 2.16
C ALA A 379 -14.91 21.89 3.39
N ASN A 380 -13.81 21.13 3.24
CA ASN A 380 -12.86 20.91 4.35
C ASN A 380 -12.02 22.15 4.71
N ASP A 381 -11.84 23.08 3.76
CA ASP A 381 -10.88 24.18 3.84
C ASP A 381 -11.53 25.59 3.86
N LEU A 382 -12.86 25.64 3.85
CA LEU A 382 -13.68 26.85 4.02
C LEU A 382 -14.07 27.01 5.49
#